data_AF-A0A1G0IIP6-F1
#
_entry.id   AF-A0A1G0IIP6-F1
#
_cell.length_a   1.000
_cell.length_b   1.000
_cell.length_c   1.000
_cell.angle_alpha   90.00
_cell.angle_beta   90.00
_cell.angle_gamma   90.00
#
_symmetry.space_group_name_H-M   'P 1'
#
loop_
_entity.id
_entity.type
_entity.pdbx_description
1 polymer ?
#
loop_
_entity_poly.entity_id
_entity_poly.type
_entity_poly.pdbx_seq_one_letter_code
_entity_poly.pdbx_strand_id
1 'polypeptide(L)'
;MTELRKFGYIFAGYYFAVLALILWHHHAVSPIAWSVLALVFAMTLIFPNALTPLKWLWDGVLRCLSYVNTRIIFGILFFAIFTPIALCKKIFGKDAMGLRYDSVLKTYRADCRDMKIDLERPY
;
A
#
# COMPACT_ATOMS: atom_id res chain seq x y z
N MET A 1 -4.43 20.18 14.48
CA MET A 1 -3.60 21.31 13.99
C MET A 1 -2.20 20.87 13.52
N THR A 2 -1.55 19.92 14.19
CA THR A 2 -0.22 19.38 13.82
C THR A 2 -0.18 18.71 12.44
N GLU A 3 -1.22 17.96 12.05
CA GLU A 3 -1.29 17.28 10.75
C GLU A 3 -1.40 18.22 9.54
N LEU A 4 -1.94 19.43 9.73
CA LEU A 4 -2.00 20.43 8.67
C LEU A 4 -0.62 21.05 8.41
N ARG A 5 0.16 21.24 9.49
CA ARG A 5 1.55 21.75 9.41
C ARG A 5 2.48 20.74 8.77
N LYS A 6 2.38 19.45 9.13
CA LYS A 6 3.16 18.37 8.47
C LYS A 6 2.87 18.30 6.98
N PHE A 7 1.60 18.34 6.58
CA PHE A 7 1.21 18.40 5.17
C PHE A 7 1.81 19.61 4.46
N GLY A 8 1.74 20.79 5.09
CA GLY A 8 2.37 22.02 4.59
C GLY A 8 3.88 21.87 4.37
N TYR A 9 4.61 21.27 5.30
CA TYR A 9 6.05 21.05 5.15
C TYR A 9 6.40 20.03 4.05
N ILE A 10 5.64 18.94 3.92
CA ILE A 10 5.83 17.94 2.87
C ILE A 10 5.58 18.56 1.48
N PHE A 11 4.50 19.33 1.35
CA PHE A 11 4.19 20.03 0.10
C PHE A 11 5.24 21.09 -0.24
N ALA A 12 5.64 21.91 0.72
CA ALA A 12 6.70 22.91 0.53
C ALA A 12 8.02 22.24 0.11
N GLY A 13 8.39 21.12 0.74
CA GLY A 13 9.57 20.34 0.37
C GLY A 13 9.49 19.74 -1.05
N TYR A 14 8.34 19.20 -1.44
CA TYR A 14 8.13 18.67 -2.79
C TYR A 14 8.28 19.76 -3.85
N TYR A 15 7.60 20.89 -3.69
CA TYR A 15 7.70 22.01 -4.64
C TYR A 15 9.11 22.61 -4.66
N PHE A 16 9.80 22.67 -3.52
CA PHE A 16 11.20 23.11 -3.45
C PHE A 16 12.14 22.14 -4.19
N ALA A 17 11.95 20.82 -4.06
CA ALA A 17 12.76 19.83 -4.76
C ALA A 17 12.53 19.86 -6.28
N VAL A 18 11.28 19.99 -6.73
CA VAL A 18 10.94 20.18 -8.15
C VAL A 18 11.58 21.46 -8.70
N LEU A 19 11.58 22.54 -7.91
CA LEU A 19 12.24 23.79 -8.27
C LEU A 19 13.75 23.60 -8.43
N ALA A 20 14.41 22.96 -7.46
CA ALA A 20 15.84 22.72 -7.49
C ALA A 20 16.24 21.91 -8.74
N LEU A 21 15.42 20.93 -9.13
CA LEU A 21 15.62 20.15 -10.35
C LEU A 21 15.41 20.97 -11.62
N ILE A 22 14.39 21.83 -11.68
CA ILE A 22 14.14 22.71 -12.85
C ILE A 22 15.25 23.76 -12.99
N LEU A 23 15.70 24.37 -11.89
CA LEU A 23 16.84 25.31 -11.86
C LEU A 23 18.15 24.64 -12.30
N TRP A 24 18.36 23.39 -11.88
CA TRP A 24 19.50 22.60 -12.32
C TRP A 24 19.45 22.36 -13.84
N HIS A 25 18.27 22.05 -14.38
CA HIS A 25 18.11 21.68 -15.78
C HIS A 25 18.00 22.88 -16.74
N HIS A 26 17.53 24.04 -16.27
CA HIS A 26 17.38 25.26 -17.09
C HIS A 26 18.07 26.46 -16.41
N HIS A 27 19.23 26.85 -16.92
CA HIS A 27 19.95 28.07 -16.51
C HIS A 27 19.24 29.39 -16.90
N ALA A 28 18.16 29.32 -17.68
CA ALA A 28 17.40 30.48 -18.15
C ALA A 28 15.92 30.36 -17.77
N VAL A 29 15.62 30.29 -16.48
CA VAL A 29 14.24 30.42 -16.00
C VAL A 29 13.82 31.89 -16.08
N SER A 30 12.80 32.16 -16.90
CA SER A 30 12.16 33.47 -17.03
C SER A 30 11.78 34.05 -15.66
N PRO A 31 11.90 35.37 -15.42
CA PRO A 31 11.52 36.02 -14.15
C PRO A 31 10.06 35.77 -13.74
N ILE A 32 9.22 35.36 -14.70
CA ILE A 32 7.82 34.96 -14.49
C ILE A 32 7.71 33.68 -13.64
N ALA A 33 8.67 32.75 -13.77
CA ALA A 33 8.70 31.53 -12.96
C ALA A 33 8.97 31.84 -11.49
N TRP A 34 9.82 32.84 -11.21
CA TRP A 34 10.14 33.28 -9.86
C TRP A 34 8.95 33.98 -9.19
N SER A 35 8.18 34.81 -9.92
CA SER A 35 7.04 35.54 -9.35
C SER A 35 5.84 34.63 -9.03
N VAL A 36 5.51 33.69 -9.91
CA VAL A 36 4.46 32.68 -9.67
C VAL A 36 4.84 31.80 -8.47
N LEU A 37 6.12 31.47 -8.34
CA LEU A 37 6.60 30.65 -7.24
C LEU A 37 6.59 31.40 -5.89
N ALA A 38 7.05 32.65 -5.86
CA ALA A 38 7.00 33.48 -4.66
C ALA A 38 5.55 33.68 -4.19
N LEU A 39 4.61 33.81 -5.13
CA LEU A 39 3.18 33.88 -4.85
C LEU A 39 2.66 32.57 -4.22
N VAL A 40 3.04 31.41 -4.77
CA VAL A 40 2.65 30.09 -4.24
C VAL A 40 3.28 29.84 -2.87
N PHE A 41 4.55 30.22 -2.67
CA PHE A 41 5.24 30.08 -1.40
C PHE A 41 4.67 31.03 -0.33
N ALA A 42 4.36 32.27 -0.69
CA ALA A 42 3.67 33.21 0.19
C ALA A 42 2.26 32.72 0.55
N MET A 43 1.50 32.20 -0.41
CA MET A 43 0.18 31.60 -0.17
C MET A 43 0.25 30.40 0.80
N THR A 44 1.27 29.54 0.68
CA THR A 44 1.41 28.39 1.59
C THR A 44 1.87 28.79 3.00
N LEU A 45 2.61 29.90 3.14
CA LEU A 45 3.13 30.37 4.43
C LEU A 45 2.09 31.19 5.22
N ILE A 46 1.32 32.02 4.51
CA ILE A 46 0.41 33.01 5.12
C ILE A 46 -0.94 32.37 5.51
N PHE A 47 -1.43 31.37 4.76
CA PHE A 47 -2.73 30.75 5.04
C PHE A 47 -2.70 29.21 4.97
N PRO A 48 -2.26 28.51 6.04
CA PRO A 48 -2.54 27.08 6.18
C PRO A 48 -4.06 26.79 6.15
N ASN A 49 -4.90 27.76 6.51
CA ASN A 49 -6.36 27.66 6.45
C ASN A 49 -6.93 27.72 5.02
N ALA A 50 -6.29 28.40 4.06
CA ALA A 50 -6.78 28.44 2.68
C ALA A 50 -6.57 27.08 1.96
N LEU A 51 -5.63 26.27 2.44
CA LEU A 51 -5.40 24.90 1.96
C LEU A 51 -6.38 23.88 2.56
N THR A 52 -7.28 24.26 3.48
CA THR A 52 -8.24 23.31 4.08
C THR A 52 -9.22 22.68 3.09
N PRO A 53 -9.89 23.41 2.15
CA PRO A 53 -10.75 22.77 1.15
C PRO A 53 -9.96 21.91 0.17
N LEU A 54 -8.77 22.37 -0.24
CA LEU A 54 -7.90 21.64 -1.16
C LEU A 54 -7.39 20.33 -0.53
N LYS A 55 -6.99 20.38 0.75
CA LYS A 55 -6.62 19.20 1.52
C LYS A 55 -7.77 18.21 1.61
N TRP A 56 -8.99 18.68 1.87
CA TRP A 56 -10.14 17.78 1.99
C TRP A 56 -10.46 17.04 0.68
N LEU A 57 -10.37 17.74 -0.46
CA LEU A 57 -10.46 17.14 -1.80
C LEU A 57 -9.34 16.12 -2.03
N TRP A 58 -8.10 16.50 -1.73
CA TRP A 58 -6.93 15.65 -1.88
C TRP A 58 -7.01 14.38 -1.02
N ASP A 59 -7.43 14.52 0.24
CA ASP A 59 -7.61 13.40 1.16
C ASP A 59 -8.70 12.44 0.63
N GLY A 60 -9.74 12.95 -0.04
CA GLY A 60 -10.74 12.14 -0.73
C GLY A 60 -10.13 11.28 -1.83
N VAL A 61 -9.32 11.90 -2.70
CA VAL A 61 -8.60 11.21 -3.78
C VAL A 61 -7.64 10.16 -3.21
N LEU A 62 -6.87 10.52 -2.17
CA LEU A 62 -5.94 9.60 -1.50
C LEU A 62 -6.66 8.41 -0.87
N ARG A 63 -7.84 8.60 -0.26
CA ARG A 63 -8.65 7.50 0.27
C ARG A 63 -9.13 6.57 -0.84
N CYS A 64 -9.63 7.11 -1.95
CA CYS A 64 -10.04 6.31 -3.11
C CYS A 64 -8.85 5.52 -3.68
N LEU A 65 -7.70 6.18 -3.86
CA LEU A 65 -6.49 5.55 -4.36
C LEU A 65 -5.98 4.46 -3.42
N SER A 66 -5.99 4.72 -2.11
CA SER A 66 -5.58 3.74 -1.09
C SER A 66 -6.50 2.53 -1.09
N TYR A 67 -7.81 2.73 -1.17
CA TYR A 67 -8.79 1.65 -1.26
C TYR A 67 -8.56 0.74 -2.47
N VAL A 68 -8.30 1.33 -3.64
CA VAL A 68 -7.98 0.59 -4.86
C VAL A 68 -6.61 -0.11 -4.72
N ASN A 69 -5.60 0.59 -4.20
CA ASN A 69 -4.25 0.07 -4.04
C ASN A 69 -4.23 -1.19 -3.16
N THR A 70 -4.89 -1.16 -2.01
CA THR A 70 -4.98 -2.32 -1.12
C THR A 70 -5.56 -3.54 -1.83
N ARG A 71 -6.61 -3.36 -2.66
CA ARG A 71 -7.23 -4.46 -3.42
C ARG A 71 -6.32 -5.00 -4.51
N ILE A 72 -5.63 -4.11 -5.22
CA ILE A 72 -4.67 -4.49 -6.25
C ILE A 72 -3.53 -5.28 -5.62
N ILE A 73 -2.95 -4.79 -4.51
CA ILE A 73 -1.88 -5.47 -3.79
C ILE A 73 -2.33 -6.87 -3.35
N PHE A 74 -3.51 -6.99 -2.72
CA PHE A 74 -4.03 -8.31 -2.32
C PHE A 74 -4.30 -9.23 -3.51
N GLY A 75 -4.84 -8.69 -4.62
CA GLY A 75 -5.04 -9.45 -5.85
C GLY A 75 -3.73 -9.98 -6.41
N ILE A 76 -2.73 -9.10 -6.55
CA ILE A 76 -1.39 -9.48 -7.02
C ILE A 76 -0.76 -10.48 -6.06
N LEU A 77 -0.83 -10.26 -4.74
CA LEU A 77 -0.26 -11.17 -3.75
C LEU A 77 -0.85 -12.58 -3.90
N PHE A 78 -2.17 -12.68 -4.06
CA PHE A 78 -2.85 -13.96 -4.25
C PHE A 78 -2.45 -14.64 -5.56
N PHE A 79 -2.49 -13.91 -6.69
CA PHE A 79 -2.22 -14.50 -8.00
C PHE A 79 -0.74 -14.71 -8.30
N ALA A 80 0.14 -13.84 -7.84
CA ALA A 80 1.57 -13.89 -8.13
C ALA A 80 2.38 -14.69 -7.09
N ILE A 81 1.91 -14.79 -5.84
CA ILE A 81 2.64 -15.52 -4.79
C ILE A 81 1.88 -16.77 -4.35
N PHE A 82 0.66 -16.62 -3.83
CA PHE A 82 -0.07 -17.78 -3.27
C PHE A 82 -0.45 -18.82 -4.33
N THR A 83 -0.88 -18.38 -5.51
CA THR A 83 -1.31 -19.27 -6.60
C THR A 83 -0.16 -20.14 -7.14
N PRO A 84 1.03 -19.61 -7.47
CA PRO A 84 2.14 -20.46 -7.90
C PRO A 84 2.64 -21.36 -6.77
N ILE A 85 2.62 -20.91 -5.51
CA ILE A 85 2.97 -21.79 -4.38
C ILE A 85 2.00 -22.97 -4.28
N ALA A 86 0.70 -22.72 -4.39
CA ALA A 86 -0.33 -23.75 -4.40
C ALA A 86 -0.19 -24.68 -5.61
N LEU A 87 0.10 -24.12 -6.79
CA LEU A 87 0.32 -24.90 -8.01
C LEU A 87 1.56 -25.77 -7.91
N CYS A 88 2.69 -25.24 -7.44
CA CYS A 88 3.90 -26.01 -7.13
C CYS A 88 3.57 -27.15 -6.17
N LYS A 89 2.88 -26.87 -5.06
CA LYS A 89 2.47 -27.89 -4.10
C LYS A 89 1.59 -28.99 -4.71
N LYS A 90 0.68 -28.61 -5.61
CA LYS A 90 -0.17 -29.52 -6.38
C LYS A 90 0.67 -30.42 -7.31
N ILE A 91 1.66 -29.86 -8.01
CA ILE A 91 2.56 -30.62 -8.90
C ILE A 91 3.43 -31.58 -8.08
N PHE A 92 3.95 -31.16 -6.93
CA PHE A 92 4.71 -32.03 -6.02
C PHE A 92 3.86 -33.08 -5.29
N GLY A 93 2.55 -33.19 -5.58
CA GLY A 93 1.67 -34.22 -5.04
C GLY A 93 1.39 -34.10 -3.54
N LYS A 94 1.79 -32.99 -2.91
CA LYS A 94 1.58 -32.75 -1.47
C LYS A 94 0.15 -32.26 -1.23
N ASP A 95 -0.76 -33.18 -1.00
CA ASP A 95 -2.11 -32.85 -0.56
C ASP A 95 -2.08 -32.39 0.91
N ALA A 96 -2.18 -31.08 1.13
CA ALA A 96 -2.18 -30.50 2.48
C ALA A 96 -3.43 -30.85 3.27
N MET A 97 -4.54 -31.01 2.57
CA MET A 97 -5.87 -31.12 3.16
C MET A 97 -6.38 -32.56 3.12
N GLY A 98 -5.63 -33.50 2.53
CA GLY A 98 -6.03 -34.91 2.42
C GLY A 98 -7.37 -35.07 1.69
N LEU A 99 -7.69 -34.15 0.77
CA LEU A 99 -8.94 -34.13 0.01
C LEU A 99 -8.98 -35.20 -1.10
N ARG A 100 -7.84 -35.84 -1.39
CA ARG A 100 -7.80 -36.98 -2.31
C ARG A 100 -8.63 -38.13 -1.75
N TYR A 101 -9.57 -38.60 -2.56
CA TYR A 101 -10.38 -39.78 -2.27
C TYR A 101 -9.48 -41.02 -2.16
N ASP A 102 -9.50 -41.64 -0.98
CA ASP A 102 -8.83 -42.92 -0.71
C ASP A 102 -9.90 -44.02 -0.65
N SER A 103 -9.86 -44.94 -1.61
CA SER A 103 -10.80 -46.06 -1.70
C SER A 103 -10.58 -47.12 -0.62
N VAL A 104 -9.45 -47.06 0.10
CA VAL A 104 -9.12 -48.00 1.19
C VAL A 104 -9.81 -47.59 2.50
N LEU A 105 -10.12 -46.30 2.66
CA LEU A 105 -10.79 -45.78 3.85
C LEU A 105 -12.30 -46.05 3.79
N LYS A 106 -12.84 -46.75 4.78
CA LYS A 106 -14.28 -47.03 4.91
C LYS A 106 -15.12 -45.79 5.22
N THR A 107 -14.50 -44.75 5.79
CA THR A 107 -15.18 -43.54 6.26
C THR A 107 -14.24 -42.35 6.09
N TYR A 108 -14.79 -41.17 5.80
CA TYR A 108 -14.05 -39.89 5.75
C TYR A 108 -13.37 -39.49 7.08
N ARG A 109 -13.83 -40.03 8.22
CA ARG A 109 -13.32 -39.69 9.54
C ARG A 109 -11.92 -40.26 9.73
N ALA A 110 -10.94 -39.39 9.97
CA ALA A 110 -9.63 -39.78 10.46
C ALA A 110 -9.75 -40.32 11.89
N ASP A 111 -9.02 -41.38 12.21
CA ASP A 111 -8.99 -41.95 13.55
C ASP A 111 -8.16 -41.04 14.48
N CYS A 112 -8.79 -40.53 15.54
CA CYS A 112 -8.12 -39.66 16.52
C CYS A 112 -7.51 -40.44 17.71
N ARG A 113 -7.66 -41.77 17.74
CA ARG A 113 -7.33 -42.58 18.94
C ARG A 113 -5.84 -42.69 19.25
N ASP A 114 -4.96 -42.45 18.27
CA ASP A 114 -3.50 -42.52 18.43
C ASP A 114 -2.82 -41.15 18.21
N MET A 115 -3.61 -40.07 18.17
CA MET A 115 -3.04 -38.73 18.06
C MET A 115 -2.52 -38.32 19.44
N LYS A 116 -1.20 -38.41 19.60
CA LYS A 116 -0.47 -37.93 20.78
C LYS A 116 -0.48 -36.40 20.80
N ILE A 117 -1.65 -35.80 20.95
CA ILE A 117 -1.83 -34.37 21.16
C ILE A 117 -1.50 -34.11 22.62
N ASP A 118 -0.30 -33.59 22.87
CA ASP A 118 0.10 -33.12 24.19
C ASP A 118 -0.69 -31.84 24.50
N LEU A 119 -1.82 -32.01 25.19
CA LEU A 119 -2.72 -30.91 25.57
C LEU A 119 -2.04 -29.90 26.49
N GLU A 120 -0.91 -30.26 27.12
CA GLU A 120 -0.15 -29.38 28.00
C GLU A 120 0.78 -28.43 27.24
N ARG A 121 1.06 -28.70 25.96
CA ARG A 121 1.89 -27.83 25.10
C ARG A 121 1.22 -27.60 23.74
N PRO A 122 0.57 -26.43 23.55
CA PRO A 122 -0.28 -26.20 22.38
C PRO A 122 0.47 -25.83 21.08
N TYR A 123 1.67 -26.38 20.83
CA TYR A 123 2.35 -26.31 19.54
C TYR A 123 3.48 -27.35 19.38
#